data_AF-A0A7X8YMV4-F1
#
_entry.id   AF-A0A7X8YMV4-F1
#
_cell.length_a   1.000
_cell.length_b   1.000
_cell.length_c   1.000
_cell.angle_alpha   90.00
_cell.angle_beta   90.00
_cell.angle_gamma   90.00
#
_symmetry.space_group_name_H-M   'P 1'
#
loop_
_entity.id
_entity.type
_entity.pdbx_description
1 polymer ?
#
loop_
_entity_poly.entity_id
_entity_poly.type
_entity_poly.pdbx_seq_one_letter_code
_entity_poly.pdbx_strand_id
1 'polypeptide(L)'
;MKSKLSYFIFNKRSDFERGYLENMKYNEGGIAVDKADKNGRSRFLSRVLDSYQTDMNWHRLSFDVNGDTAGTYKLTVYAGNTLKFELDGELYQIEELVRSPELSFDKKMDLLEPYIQKQTVGLRDILLHEVVGRYLWIVLEMYSHEEMSVSNVTIYLPNRSWLEYLPSIYQRADLEKGFLDRYLGIFQTLHEDLNFKIRSVAEFFDADSSDSEFLQWLAGWLDISDSYIWPENQLRSLLSRSVELYLERGTKKSIEDIVQLYTGLEPYIVESFQLEKFKESEVYETTLLPMYGDSPLGFTVLVREECVKTAQDFDILLKIIEEMKPVQMELKLVVLKSYIFLNQYSFLGINSVLGQYRDTSLDGSLLTLAVINN
;
A
#
# COMPACT_ATOMS: atom_id res chain seq x y z
N MET A 1 26.11 -4.10 -16.17
CA MET A 1 26.43 -5.07 -15.10
C MET A 1 25.56 -6.32 -15.29
N LYS A 2 26.15 -7.47 -15.64
CA LYS A 2 25.44 -8.64 -16.19
C LYS A 2 24.96 -9.66 -15.14
N SER A 3 24.97 -9.35 -13.85
CA SER A 3 24.56 -10.28 -12.81
C SER A 3 23.82 -9.55 -11.69
N LYS A 4 22.61 -10.00 -11.42
CA LYS A 4 21.75 -9.53 -10.32
C LYS A 4 22.37 -9.97 -8.99
N LEU A 5 22.51 -9.06 -8.03
CA LEU A 5 22.78 -9.46 -6.65
C LEU A 5 21.58 -10.27 -6.14
N SER A 6 21.85 -11.40 -5.50
CA SER A 6 20.84 -12.13 -4.75
C SER A 6 20.69 -11.48 -3.38
N TYR A 7 19.52 -11.63 -2.77
CA TYR A 7 19.25 -11.06 -1.46
C TYR A 7 18.34 -11.95 -0.64
N PHE A 8 18.48 -11.86 0.68
CA PHE A 8 17.51 -12.33 1.65
C PHE A 8 16.80 -11.12 2.25
N ILE A 9 15.49 -11.21 2.40
CA ILE A 9 14.65 -10.17 3.01
C ILE A 9 13.88 -10.79 4.17
N PHE A 10 13.83 -10.09 5.30
CA PHE A 10 12.99 -10.43 6.45
C PHE A 10 11.75 -9.53 6.46
N ASN A 11 10.74 -9.89 5.67
CA ASN A 11 9.48 -9.16 5.62
C ASN A 11 8.27 -10.01 6.05
N LYS A 12 8.45 -11.33 6.20
CA LYS A 12 7.33 -12.23 6.49
C LYS A 12 7.37 -12.66 7.95
N ARG A 13 6.19 -12.85 8.52
CA ARG A 13 6.00 -13.45 9.85
C ARG A 13 6.82 -14.73 10.05
N SER A 14 6.88 -15.59 9.04
CA SER A 14 7.67 -16.83 9.05
C SER A 14 9.17 -16.62 9.23
N ASP A 15 9.72 -15.48 8.79
CA ASP A 15 11.15 -15.17 8.95
C ASP A 15 11.48 -14.82 10.40
N PHE A 16 10.55 -14.16 11.10
CA PHE A 16 10.68 -13.80 12.50
C PHE A 16 10.37 -14.97 13.45
N GLU A 17 9.37 -15.79 13.13
CA GLU A 17 8.99 -16.98 13.92
C GLU A 17 10.08 -18.07 13.93
N ARG A 18 10.90 -18.14 12.87
CA ARG A 18 12.02 -19.09 12.79
C ARG A 18 13.27 -18.61 13.51
N GLY A 19 13.27 -17.39 14.02
CA GLY A 19 14.29 -16.83 14.89
C GLY A 19 13.89 -16.91 16.36
N TYR A 20 14.45 -16.02 17.17
CA TYR A 20 14.11 -15.87 18.59
C TYR A 20 14.01 -14.39 18.95
N LEU A 21 12.93 -14.02 19.64
CA LEU A 21 12.60 -12.66 20.04
C LEU A 21 12.55 -12.58 21.57
N GLU A 22 13.26 -11.63 22.16
CA GLU A 22 13.21 -11.29 23.58
C GLU A 22 12.72 -9.85 23.72
N ASN A 23 11.60 -9.65 24.43
CA ASN A 23 10.95 -8.34 24.62
C ASN A 23 10.61 -7.63 23.29
N MET A 24 10.27 -8.39 22.24
CA MET A 24 9.90 -7.88 20.93
C MET A 24 8.65 -8.59 20.39
N LYS A 25 7.86 -7.85 19.62
CA LYS A 25 6.72 -8.35 18.84
C LYS A 25 6.98 -8.14 17.35
N TYR A 26 6.35 -8.95 16.52
CA TYR A 26 6.30 -8.70 15.08
C TYR A 26 4.95 -8.11 14.69
N ASN A 27 4.95 -7.16 13.76
CA ASN A 27 3.79 -6.53 13.16
C ASN A 27 3.81 -6.76 11.63
N GLU A 28 2.79 -6.29 10.90
CA GLU A 28 2.73 -6.43 9.43
C GLU A 28 3.95 -5.81 8.71
N GLY A 29 4.59 -4.81 9.32
CA GLY A 29 5.74 -4.10 8.76
C GLY A 29 7.13 -4.54 9.26
N GLY A 30 7.25 -5.50 10.20
CA GLY A 30 8.55 -5.88 10.75
C GLY A 30 8.52 -6.27 12.23
N ILE A 31 9.56 -5.92 12.98
CA ILE A 31 9.68 -6.17 14.42
C ILE A 31 9.64 -4.86 15.21
N ALA A 32 9.00 -4.87 16.37
CA ALA A 32 8.85 -3.73 17.25
C ALA A 32 9.13 -4.13 18.70
N VAL A 33 9.60 -3.19 19.51
CA VAL A 33 9.79 -3.38 20.95
C VAL A 33 8.44 -3.67 21.61
N ASP A 34 8.35 -4.76 22.38
CA ASP A 34 7.17 -5.07 23.18
C ASP A 34 7.38 -4.55 24.60
N LYS A 35 6.42 -3.76 25.12
CA LYS A 35 6.40 -3.07 26.43
C LYS A 35 7.69 -3.24 27.23
N ALA A 36 8.52 -2.19 27.20
CA ALA A 36 9.84 -2.13 27.84
C ALA A 36 9.88 -2.87 29.18
N ASP A 37 10.62 -3.97 29.22
CA ASP A 37 11.10 -4.54 30.47
C ASP A 37 11.86 -3.46 31.25
N LYS A 38 11.98 -3.59 32.58
CA LYS A 38 12.57 -2.56 33.46
C LYS A 38 14.01 -2.15 33.06
N ASN A 39 14.67 -2.95 32.22
CA ASN A 39 16.03 -2.73 31.72
C ASN A 39 16.11 -2.10 30.32
N GLY A 40 14.98 -1.85 29.63
CA GLY A 40 14.97 -1.17 28.31
C GLY A 40 15.70 -1.90 27.18
N ARG A 41 15.95 -3.21 27.31
CA ARG A 41 16.69 -4.03 26.34
C ARG A 41 15.76 -5.00 25.61
N SER A 42 15.79 -4.92 24.29
CA SER A 42 15.02 -5.79 23.39
C SER A 42 15.96 -6.44 22.39
N ARG A 43 15.80 -7.74 22.11
CA ARG A 43 16.77 -8.49 21.31
C ARG A 43 16.09 -9.40 20.31
N PHE A 44 16.61 -9.41 19.10
CA PHE A 44 16.20 -10.29 18.02
C PHE A 44 17.38 -11.10 17.54
N LEU A 45 17.24 -12.43 17.53
CA LEU A 45 18.15 -13.37 16.90
C LEU A 45 17.47 -13.92 15.65
N SER A 46 18.07 -13.71 14.49
CA SER A 46 17.50 -14.16 13.22
C SER A 46 17.60 -15.68 13.06
N ARG A 47 16.77 -16.22 12.16
CA ARG A 47 17.06 -17.55 11.59
C ARG A 47 18.41 -17.56 10.89
N VAL A 48 18.97 -18.76 10.74
CA VAL A 48 20.15 -19.00 9.91
C VAL A 48 19.79 -18.85 8.44
N LEU A 49 20.62 -18.10 7.70
CA LEU A 49 20.58 -17.97 6.25
C LEU A 49 21.64 -18.87 5.64
N ASP A 50 21.31 -19.59 4.57
CA ASP A 50 22.21 -20.48 3.84
C ASP A 50 22.44 -19.94 2.42
N SER A 51 23.68 -19.59 2.11
CA SER A 51 24.10 -19.18 0.76
C SER A 51 24.33 -20.36 -0.20
N TYR A 52 24.29 -21.60 0.29
CA TYR A 52 24.61 -22.86 -0.40
C TYR A 52 26.06 -23.01 -0.87
N GLN A 53 26.94 -22.04 -0.58
CA GLN A 53 28.33 -22.05 -1.01
C GLN A 53 29.25 -21.85 0.19
N THR A 54 30.26 -22.70 0.33
CA THR A 54 31.33 -22.52 1.33
C THR A 54 32.16 -21.28 1.02
N ASP A 55 32.64 -20.61 2.06
CA ASP A 55 33.46 -19.38 1.95
C ASP A 55 32.76 -18.26 1.16
N MET A 56 31.44 -18.14 1.31
CA MET A 56 30.67 -17.06 0.71
C MET A 56 31.05 -15.72 1.33
N ASN A 57 31.41 -14.76 0.48
CA ASN A 57 31.60 -13.37 0.87
C ASN A 57 30.25 -12.64 0.83
N TRP A 58 29.82 -12.10 1.95
CA TRP A 58 28.58 -11.34 2.05
C TRP A 58 28.81 -9.89 1.60
N HIS A 59 27.79 -9.26 1.00
CA HIS A 59 27.94 -7.94 0.37
C HIS A 59 27.59 -6.81 1.33
N ARG A 60 26.31 -6.72 1.71
CA ARG A 60 25.74 -5.59 2.45
C ARG A 60 24.55 -6.05 3.27
N LEU A 61 24.35 -5.43 4.42
CA LEU A 61 23.14 -5.56 5.22
C LEU A 61 22.56 -4.17 5.45
N SER A 62 21.28 -4.02 5.17
CA SER A 62 20.53 -2.77 5.39
C SER A 62 19.21 -3.04 6.10
N PHE A 63 18.76 -2.11 6.94
CA PHE A 63 17.44 -2.16 7.56
C PHE A 63 16.94 -0.76 7.92
N ASP A 64 15.63 -0.61 7.98
CA ASP A 64 14.97 0.63 8.35
C ASP A 64 14.62 0.63 9.83
N VAL A 65 14.66 1.82 10.45
CA VAL A 65 14.35 2.00 11.87
C VAL A 65 13.49 3.25 12.04
N ASN A 66 12.35 3.10 12.69
CA ASN A 66 11.48 4.20 13.08
C ASN A 66 11.85 4.63 14.53
N GLY A 67 12.60 5.72 14.69
CA GLY A 67 13.10 6.23 15.98
C GLY A 67 14.40 7.05 15.83
N ASP A 68 14.70 7.91 16.82
CA ASP A 68 15.93 8.72 16.81
C ASP A 68 17.18 7.83 16.95
N THR A 69 18.20 8.16 16.15
CA THR A 69 19.02 7.16 15.47
C THR A 69 20.39 6.94 16.10
N ALA A 70 20.78 7.78 17.05
CA ALA A 70 22.15 7.78 17.57
C ALA A 70 22.30 6.80 18.75
N GLY A 71 22.81 5.60 18.47
CA GLY A 71 23.34 4.68 19.50
C GLY A 71 22.32 3.80 20.25
N THR A 72 21.07 3.77 19.80
CA THR A 72 19.97 3.02 20.43
C THR A 72 19.91 1.55 20.02
N TYR A 73 20.79 1.08 19.13
CA TYR A 73 20.80 -0.31 18.69
C TYR A 73 22.21 -0.77 18.30
N LYS A 74 22.45 -2.08 18.49
CA LYS A 74 23.67 -2.79 18.16
C LYS A 74 23.33 -3.98 17.27
N LEU A 75 24.07 -4.13 16.18
CA LEU A 75 23.99 -5.26 15.28
C LEU A 75 25.26 -6.11 15.44
N THR A 76 25.08 -7.40 15.66
CA THR A 76 26.13 -8.40 15.63
C THR A 76 25.87 -9.37 14.49
N VAL A 77 26.85 -9.55 13.62
CA VAL A 77 26.78 -10.45 12.46
C VAL A 77 27.69 -11.64 12.73
N TYR A 78 27.10 -12.82 12.58
CA TYR A 78 27.77 -14.10 12.75
C TYR A 78 27.81 -14.81 11.40
N ALA A 79 28.92 -15.46 11.10
CA ALA A 79 29.02 -16.28 9.90
C ALA A 79 29.94 -17.48 10.12
N GLY A 80 29.68 -18.56 9.38
CA GLY A 80 30.47 -19.77 9.44
C GLY A 80 30.16 -20.75 8.30
N ASN A 81 31.04 -21.71 8.08
CA ASN A 81 30.85 -22.75 7.06
C ASN A 81 30.13 -24.00 7.58
N THR A 82 30.06 -24.17 8.90
CA THR A 82 29.46 -25.32 9.59
C THR A 82 28.47 -24.85 10.65
N LEU A 83 27.34 -25.55 10.76
CA LEU A 83 26.31 -25.29 11.77
C LEU A 83 26.43 -26.18 13.00
N LYS A 84 27.37 -27.13 12.99
CA LYS A 84 27.60 -28.08 14.08
C LYS A 84 28.92 -27.73 14.74
N PHE A 85 28.93 -27.71 16.05
CA PHE A 85 30.14 -27.56 16.85
C PHE A 85 30.03 -28.36 18.15
N GLU A 86 31.17 -28.65 18.74
CA GLU A 86 31.27 -29.36 20.00
C GLU A 86 31.87 -28.41 21.04
N LEU A 87 31.21 -28.29 22.20
CA LEU A 87 31.69 -27.48 23.32
C LEU A 87 31.46 -28.28 24.61
N ASP A 88 32.50 -28.37 25.45
CA ASP A 88 32.47 -29.12 26.72
C ASP A 88 31.99 -30.58 26.61
N GLY A 89 32.21 -31.21 25.45
CA GLY A 89 31.82 -32.59 25.17
C GLY A 89 30.35 -32.78 24.73
N GLU A 90 29.60 -31.69 24.56
CA GLU A 90 28.25 -31.71 24.00
C GLU A 90 28.24 -31.20 22.55
N LEU A 91 27.47 -31.88 21.71
CA LEU A 91 27.32 -31.52 20.29
C LEU A 91 26.11 -30.61 20.12
N TYR A 92 26.36 -29.41 19.60
CA TYR A 92 25.36 -28.39 19.37
C TYR A 92 25.11 -28.16 17.88
N GLN A 93 23.86 -27.88 17.52
CA GLN A 93 23.47 -27.38 16.20
C GLN A 93 22.94 -25.94 16.31
N ILE A 94 23.51 -25.03 15.53
CA ILE A 94 23.17 -23.60 15.58
C ILE A 94 21.68 -23.35 15.28
N GLU A 95 21.09 -24.08 14.32
CA GLU A 95 19.66 -23.93 14.00
C GLU A 95 18.74 -24.33 15.17
N GLU A 96 19.10 -25.38 15.90
CA GLU A 96 18.37 -25.85 17.07
C GLU A 96 18.54 -24.87 18.24
N LEU A 97 19.76 -24.37 18.45
CA LEU A 97 20.07 -23.35 19.46
C LEU A 97 19.26 -22.07 19.25
N VAL A 98 19.18 -21.58 18.00
CA VAL A 98 18.39 -20.39 17.67
C VAL A 98 16.94 -20.59 18.08
N ARG A 99 16.35 -21.75 17.74
CA ARG A 99 14.93 -22.03 17.97
C ARG A 99 14.57 -22.47 19.38
N SER A 100 15.53 -22.93 20.19
CA SER A 100 15.20 -23.53 21.49
C SER A 100 14.61 -22.47 22.45
N PRO A 101 13.44 -22.71 23.06
CA PRO A 101 12.90 -21.82 24.09
C PRO A 101 13.51 -22.09 25.47
N GLU A 102 14.22 -23.21 25.65
CA GLU A 102 14.75 -23.68 26.93
C GLU A 102 16.03 -22.94 27.36
N LEU A 103 16.79 -22.41 26.40
CA LEU A 103 18.02 -21.66 26.65
C LEU A 103 17.73 -20.16 26.72
N SER A 104 18.27 -19.50 27.74
CA SER A 104 18.22 -18.04 27.85
C SER A 104 19.01 -17.38 26.72
N PHE A 105 18.61 -16.15 26.36
CA PHE A 105 19.28 -15.40 25.29
C PHE A 105 20.77 -15.21 25.56
N ASP A 106 21.16 -14.89 26.80
CA ASP A 106 22.57 -14.69 27.16
C ASP A 106 23.41 -15.96 26.95
N LYS A 107 22.90 -17.14 27.36
CA LYS A 107 23.59 -18.42 27.10
C LYS A 107 23.76 -18.70 25.61
N LYS A 108 22.76 -18.36 24.79
CA LYS A 108 22.87 -18.49 23.33
C LYS A 108 23.97 -17.58 22.77
N MET A 109 24.11 -16.37 23.29
CA MET A 109 25.16 -15.43 22.85
C MET A 109 26.55 -15.92 23.23
N ASP A 110 26.73 -16.47 24.43
CA ASP A 110 28.00 -17.05 24.88
C ASP A 110 28.43 -18.22 23.98
N LEU A 111 27.49 -19.12 23.64
CA LEU A 111 27.75 -20.25 22.74
C LEU A 111 28.09 -19.82 21.30
N LEU A 112 27.54 -18.69 20.84
CA LEU A 112 27.72 -18.19 19.48
C LEU A 112 28.89 -17.20 19.36
N GLU A 113 29.51 -16.78 20.47
CA GLU A 113 30.62 -15.82 20.51
C GLU A 113 31.74 -16.13 19.50
N PRO A 114 32.20 -17.38 19.33
CA PRO A 114 33.28 -17.71 18.39
C PRO A 114 32.96 -17.42 16.92
N TYR A 115 31.69 -17.28 16.56
CA TYR A 115 31.23 -17.05 15.18
C TYR A 115 31.03 -15.56 14.85
N ILE A 116 31.28 -14.65 15.80
CA ILE A 116 31.17 -13.22 15.59
C ILE A 116 32.23 -12.77 14.57
N GLN A 117 31.79 -12.20 13.46
CA GLN A 117 32.70 -11.63 12.46
C GLN A 117 32.59 -10.11 12.34
N LYS A 118 31.44 -9.52 12.69
CA LYS A 118 31.26 -8.06 12.65
C LYS A 118 30.31 -7.55 13.71
N GLN A 119 30.63 -6.40 14.30
CA GLN A 119 29.78 -5.70 15.26
C GLN A 119 29.73 -4.22 14.92
N THR A 120 28.54 -3.64 14.95
CA THR A 120 28.29 -2.23 14.67
C THR A 120 27.24 -1.67 15.61
N VAL A 121 27.35 -0.38 15.94
CA VAL A 121 26.40 0.32 16.82
C VAL A 121 25.86 1.53 16.07
N GLY A 122 24.54 1.71 16.04
CA GLY A 122 23.88 2.88 15.45
C GLY A 122 24.01 3.01 13.93
N LEU A 123 24.43 1.95 13.22
CA LEU A 123 24.51 1.92 11.76
C LEU A 123 23.37 1.08 11.17
N ARG A 124 22.60 1.67 10.24
CA ARG A 124 21.50 1.00 9.52
C ARG A 124 21.95 0.27 8.26
N ASP A 125 23.10 0.70 7.74
CA ASP A 125 23.67 0.21 6.50
C ASP A 125 25.11 -0.20 6.74
N ILE A 126 25.39 -1.50 6.58
CA ILE A 126 26.65 -2.11 6.94
C ILE A 126 27.22 -2.87 5.74
N LEU A 127 28.45 -2.54 5.38
CA LEU A 127 29.25 -3.29 4.42
C LEU A 127 29.77 -4.59 5.04
N LEU A 128 29.48 -5.72 4.41
CA LEU A 128 29.82 -7.06 4.90
C LEU A 128 31.01 -7.71 4.17
N HIS A 129 31.80 -6.94 3.41
CA HIS A 129 32.90 -7.48 2.59
C HIS A 129 33.94 -8.32 3.36
N GLU A 130 34.07 -8.10 4.67
CA GLU A 130 34.97 -8.83 5.57
C GLU A 130 34.33 -10.11 6.15
N VAL A 131 33.04 -10.31 5.95
CA VAL A 131 32.27 -11.43 6.52
C VAL A 131 32.24 -12.59 5.52
N VAL A 132 32.79 -13.73 5.95
CA VAL A 132 32.98 -14.93 5.12
C VAL A 132 32.34 -16.14 5.79
N GLY A 133 31.48 -16.85 5.07
CA GLY A 133 30.94 -18.11 5.52
C GLY A 133 29.67 -18.52 4.78
N ARG A 134 29.45 -19.82 4.61
CA ARG A 134 28.23 -20.36 3.99
C ARG A 134 26.96 -19.86 4.65
N TYR A 135 26.95 -19.88 5.98
CA TYR A 135 25.81 -19.52 6.79
C TYR A 135 26.01 -18.16 7.43
N LEU A 136 24.93 -17.39 7.54
CA LEU A 136 24.91 -16.09 8.22
C LEU A 136 23.67 -15.97 9.09
N TRP A 137 23.84 -15.42 10.29
CA TRP A 137 22.74 -15.01 11.15
C TRP A 137 23.12 -13.72 11.88
N ILE A 138 22.10 -12.99 12.33
CA ILE A 138 22.28 -11.68 12.92
C ILE A 138 21.59 -11.60 14.28
N VAL A 139 22.17 -10.79 15.14
CA VAL A 139 21.55 -10.37 16.40
C VAL A 139 21.41 -8.86 16.36
N LEU A 140 20.18 -8.40 16.53
CA LEU A 140 19.86 -6.99 16.69
C LEU A 140 19.45 -6.76 18.15
N GLU A 141 20.21 -5.91 18.83
CA GLU A 141 19.94 -5.49 20.20
C GLU A 141 19.48 -4.03 20.17
N MET A 142 18.40 -3.71 20.84
CA MET A 142 17.82 -2.37 20.93
C MET A 142 17.77 -1.94 22.39
N TYR A 143 18.25 -0.73 22.66
CA TYR A 143 18.36 -0.09 23.96
C TYR A 143 17.51 1.19 23.95
N SER A 144 16.19 1.03 24.00
CA SER A 144 15.26 2.16 24.01
C SER A 144 14.06 1.86 24.88
N HIS A 145 13.55 2.91 25.53
CA HIS A 145 12.29 2.90 26.27
C HIS A 145 11.12 3.40 25.42
N GLU A 146 11.40 3.98 24.25
CA GLU A 146 10.38 4.46 23.31
C GLU A 146 9.96 3.36 22.32
N GLU A 147 8.79 3.54 21.70
CA GLU A 147 8.33 2.65 20.63
C GLU A 147 9.27 2.75 19.44
N MET A 148 10.01 1.68 19.21
CA MET A 148 10.98 1.56 18.13
C MET A 148 10.67 0.32 17.32
N SER A 149 10.67 0.46 16.00
CA SER A 149 10.44 -0.63 15.07
C SER A 149 11.54 -0.72 14.03
N VAL A 150 11.82 -1.96 13.62
CA VAL A 150 12.77 -2.29 12.57
C VAL A 150 12.05 -3.04 11.46
N SER A 151 12.28 -2.59 10.23
CA SER A 151 11.64 -3.10 9.03
C SER A 151 12.67 -3.26 7.89
N ASN A 152 12.26 -3.92 6.80
CA ASN A 152 13.05 -4.04 5.56
C ASN A 152 14.48 -4.58 5.74
N VAL A 153 14.69 -5.51 6.69
CA VAL A 153 16.01 -6.11 6.89
C VAL A 153 16.38 -6.92 5.64
N THR A 154 17.41 -6.46 4.93
CA THR A 154 17.83 -7.00 3.64
C THR A 154 19.32 -7.30 3.68
N ILE A 155 19.69 -8.51 3.24
CA ILE A 155 21.08 -8.99 3.22
C ILE A 155 21.43 -9.42 1.81
N TYR A 156 22.44 -8.79 1.22
CA TYR A 156 22.86 -8.97 -0.17
C TYR A 156 24.06 -9.93 -0.28
N LEU A 157 24.07 -10.73 -1.35
CA LEU A 157 25.12 -11.67 -1.69
C LEU A 157 25.17 -11.95 -3.22
N PRO A 158 26.31 -12.41 -3.76
CA PRO A 158 27.65 -12.38 -3.17
C PRO A 158 28.23 -10.96 -3.15
N ASN A 159 29.30 -10.72 -2.37
CA ASN A 159 30.14 -9.54 -2.50
C ASN A 159 30.57 -9.36 -3.96
N ARG A 160 30.41 -8.14 -4.48
CA ARG A 160 30.94 -7.74 -5.79
C ARG A 160 31.57 -6.37 -5.71
N SER A 161 32.76 -6.32 -5.15
CA SER A 161 33.54 -5.08 -5.10
C SER A 161 33.74 -4.47 -6.48
N TRP A 162 33.56 -3.16 -6.59
CA TRP A 162 33.95 -2.41 -7.78
C TRP A 162 35.46 -2.50 -8.10
N LEU A 163 36.28 -2.91 -7.13
CA LEU A 163 37.70 -3.16 -7.31
C LEU A 163 37.98 -4.17 -8.43
N GLU A 164 37.11 -5.17 -8.62
CA GLU A 164 37.24 -6.20 -9.67
C GLU A 164 37.24 -5.61 -11.09
N TYR A 165 36.60 -4.45 -11.28
CA TYR A 165 36.53 -3.77 -12.57
C TYR A 165 37.71 -2.82 -12.81
N LEU A 166 38.54 -2.56 -11.80
CA LEU A 166 39.73 -1.74 -11.94
C LEU A 166 40.92 -2.55 -12.45
N PRO A 167 41.90 -1.91 -13.12
CA PRO A 167 43.14 -2.57 -13.53
C PRO A 167 43.85 -3.26 -12.36
N SER A 168 44.53 -4.38 -12.64
CA SER A 168 45.18 -5.24 -11.63
C SER A 168 46.18 -4.52 -10.71
N ILE A 169 46.76 -3.40 -11.14
CA ILE A 169 47.64 -2.57 -10.32
C ILE A 169 46.92 -2.03 -9.10
N TYR A 170 45.67 -1.58 -9.25
CA TYR A 170 44.86 -1.05 -8.16
C TYR A 170 44.31 -2.15 -7.26
N GLN A 171 43.93 -3.30 -7.86
CA GLN A 171 43.52 -4.48 -7.11
C GLN A 171 44.61 -4.96 -6.16
N ARG A 172 45.86 -5.02 -6.65
CA ARG A 172 47.01 -5.45 -5.85
C ARG A 172 47.40 -4.47 -4.76
N ALA A 173 47.32 -3.17 -5.05
CA ALA A 173 47.66 -2.11 -4.09
C ALA A 173 46.73 -2.12 -2.86
N ASP A 174 45.52 -2.65 -2.99
CA ASP A 174 44.53 -2.68 -1.91
C ASP A 174 44.55 -3.96 -1.07
N LEU A 175 45.29 -5.00 -1.49
CA LEU A 175 45.38 -6.29 -0.78
C LEU A 175 45.84 -6.17 0.68
N GLU A 176 46.63 -5.14 1.00
CA GLU A 176 47.19 -4.97 2.34
C GLU A 176 46.31 -4.16 3.30
N LYS A 177 45.44 -3.27 2.80
CA LYS A 177 44.71 -2.30 3.65
C LYS A 177 43.20 -2.22 3.40
N GLY A 178 42.70 -2.81 2.30
CA GLY A 178 41.28 -2.80 1.93
C GLY A 178 40.64 -1.41 1.95
N PHE A 179 41.42 -0.37 1.71
CA PHE A 179 40.96 1.01 1.79
C PHE A 179 40.16 1.36 0.54
N LEU A 180 40.70 1.05 -0.63
CA LEU A 180 40.09 1.36 -1.91
C LEU A 180 38.78 0.59 -2.08
N ASP A 181 38.71 -0.67 -1.67
CA ASP A 181 37.49 -1.46 -1.64
C ASP A 181 36.41 -0.80 -0.78
N ARG A 182 36.73 -0.45 0.48
CA ARG A 182 35.79 0.23 1.38
C ARG A 182 35.39 1.62 0.87
N TYR A 183 36.32 2.37 0.31
CA TYR A 183 36.06 3.70 -0.27
C TYR A 183 35.12 3.61 -1.48
N LEU A 184 35.38 2.68 -2.40
CA LEU A 184 34.51 2.43 -3.55
C LEU A 184 33.15 1.87 -3.13
N GLY A 185 33.11 1.08 -2.04
CA GLY A 185 31.89 0.57 -1.44
C GLY A 185 30.84 1.66 -1.16
N ILE A 186 31.26 2.86 -0.77
CA ILE A 186 30.35 4.01 -0.54
C ILE A 186 29.62 4.40 -1.83
N PHE A 187 30.37 4.55 -2.94
CA PHE A 187 29.80 4.91 -4.23
C PHE A 187 29.01 3.76 -4.85
N GLN A 188 29.46 2.53 -4.61
CA GLN A 188 28.76 1.32 -5.03
C GLN A 188 27.39 1.24 -4.38
N THR A 189 27.31 1.40 -3.06
CA THR A 189 26.04 1.45 -2.33
C THR A 189 25.11 2.51 -2.89
N LEU A 190 25.58 3.75 -3.06
CA LEU A 190 24.76 4.84 -3.60
C LEU A 190 24.25 4.51 -5.02
N HIS A 191 25.11 3.94 -5.87
CA HIS A 191 24.74 3.55 -7.22
C HIS A 191 23.73 2.40 -7.24
N GLU A 192 23.90 1.39 -6.37
CA GLU A 192 22.97 0.27 -6.23
C GLU A 192 21.60 0.73 -5.76
N ASP A 193 21.55 1.62 -4.76
CA ASP A 193 20.30 2.19 -4.24
C ASP A 193 19.56 3.00 -5.32
N LEU A 194 20.29 3.80 -6.09
CA LEU A 194 19.72 4.57 -7.19
C LEU A 194 19.19 3.65 -8.30
N ASN A 195 19.94 2.60 -8.67
CA ASN A 195 19.46 1.61 -9.63
C ASN A 195 18.24 0.85 -9.14
N PHE A 196 18.19 0.53 -7.84
CA PHE A 196 17.04 -0.13 -7.23
C PHE A 196 15.80 0.76 -7.36
N LYS A 197 15.91 2.05 -6.97
CA LYS A 197 14.84 3.04 -7.15
C LYS A 197 14.37 3.13 -8.60
N ILE A 198 15.30 3.21 -9.57
CA ILE A 198 14.97 3.25 -11.01
C ILE A 198 14.22 1.99 -11.45
N ARG A 199 14.63 0.81 -10.98
CA ARG A 199 13.97 -0.45 -11.35
C ARG A 199 12.57 -0.57 -10.76
N SER A 200 12.35 -0.01 -9.56
CA SER A 200 11.05 0.05 -8.91
C SER A 200 10.16 1.18 -9.41
N VAL A 201 10.59 1.99 -10.40
CA VAL A 201 9.74 3.04 -10.99
C VAL A 201 8.41 2.49 -11.52
N ALA A 202 8.40 1.24 -12.00
CA ALA A 202 7.19 0.59 -12.48
C ALA A 202 6.09 0.50 -11.40
N GLU A 203 6.46 0.37 -10.13
CA GLU A 203 5.54 0.24 -8.99
C GLU A 203 4.72 1.52 -8.80
N PHE A 204 5.26 2.69 -9.18
CA PHE A 204 4.54 3.96 -9.07
C PHE A 204 3.40 4.10 -10.09
N PHE A 205 3.41 3.34 -11.18
CA PHE A 205 2.33 3.39 -12.18
C PHE A 205 1.16 2.46 -11.85
N ASP A 206 1.29 1.62 -10.82
CA ASP A 206 0.21 0.77 -10.34
C ASP A 206 -0.66 1.55 -9.35
N ALA A 207 -1.89 1.83 -9.76
CA ALA A 207 -2.84 2.62 -8.98
C ALA A 207 -3.16 2.01 -7.62
N ASP A 208 -2.94 0.73 -7.36
CA ASP A 208 -3.13 0.12 -6.04
C ASP A 208 -1.90 0.30 -5.12
N SER A 209 -0.72 0.47 -5.71
CA SER A 209 0.56 0.53 -4.99
C SER A 209 1.07 1.97 -4.78
N SER A 210 0.60 2.94 -5.57
CA SER A 210 1.07 4.33 -5.48
C SER A 210 0.62 5.04 -4.21
N ASP A 211 1.43 5.99 -3.71
CA ASP A 211 1.03 6.93 -2.67
C ASP A 211 -0.08 7.87 -3.14
N SER A 212 -0.88 8.38 -2.19
CA SER A 212 -2.04 9.26 -2.47
C SER A 212 -1.68 10.52 -3.26
N GLU A 213 -0.53 11.15 -2.98
CA GLU A 213 -0.05 12.32 -3.71
C GLU A 213 0.35 11.97 -5.16
N PHE A 214 1.04 10.85 -5.35
CA PHE A 214 1.43 10.39 -6.68
C PHE A 214 0.21 9.95 -7.50
N LEU A 215 -0.81 9.38 -6.83
CA LEU A 215 -2.07 8.99 -7.45
C LEU A 215 -2.78 10.19 -8.10
N GLN A 216 -2.79 11.36 -7.44
CA GLN A 216 -3.35 12.58 -8.01
C GLN A 216 -2.57 13.07 -9.23
N TRP A 217 -1.24 12.96 -9.20
CA TRP A 217 -0.40 13.29 -10.35
C TRP A 217 -0.64 12.35 -11.54
N LEU A 218 -0.79 11.04 -11.27
CA LEU A 218 -1.14 10.04 -12.27
C LEU A 218 -2.52 10.30 -12.89
N ALA A 219 -3.48 10.77 -12.09
CA ALA A 219 -4.79 11.18 -12.60
C ALA A 219 -4.71 12.30 -13.64
N GLY A 220 -3.77 13.25 -13.47
CA GLY A 220 -3.49 14.29 -14.45
C GLY A 220 -2.98 13.76 -15.80
N TRP A 221 -2.33 12.59 -15.83
CA TRP A 221 -1.91 11.95 -17.09
C TRP A 221 -3.10 11.40 -17.88
N LEU A 222 -4.18 11.06 -17.18
CA LEU A 222 -5.40 10.50 -17.74
C LEU A 222 -6.49 11.55 -17.93
N ASP A 223 -6.15 12.85 -17.94
CA ASP A 223 -7.10 13.96 -18.12
C ASP A 223 -8.19 14.06 -17.03
N ILE A 224 -7.96 13.43 -15.86
CA ILE A 224 -8.85 13.54 -14.69
C ILE A 224 -8.44 14.80 -13.93
N SER A 225 -9.02 15.93 -14.34
CA SER A 225 -8.64 17.26 -13.86
C SER A 225 -8.99 17.49 -12.38
N ASP A 226 -10.07 16.87 -11.90
CA ASP A 226 -10.62 17.08 -10.57
C ASP A 226 -10.45 15.85 -9.66
N SER A 227 -9.26 15.26 -9.67
CA SER A 227 -8.94 14.06 -8.88
C SER A 227 -9.19 14.21 -7.36
N TYR A 228 -9.10 15.43 -6.83
CA TYR A 228 -9.34 15.75 -5.41
C TYR A 228 -10.80 15.56 -4.96
N ILE A 229 -11.75 15.50 -5.89
CA ILE A 229 -13.17 15.28 -5.61
C ILE A 229 -13.45 13.80 -5.26
N TRP A 230 -12.56 12.91 -5.68
CA TRP A 230 -12.72 11.48 -5.53
C TRP A 230 -12.12 10.99 -4.21
N PRO A 231 -12.87 10.19 -3.42
CA PRO A 231 -12.29 9.39 -2.35
C PRO A 231 -11.17 8.50 -2.91
N GLU A 232 -10.08 8.32 -2.15
CA GLU A 232 -8.88 7.62 -2.63
C GLU A 232 -9.17 6.25 -3.24
N ASN A 233 -9.97 5.41 -2.56
CA ASN A 233 -10.34 4.08 -3.07
C ASN A 233 -11.10 4.15 -4.42
N GLN A 234 -11.95 5.16 -4.60
CA GLN A 234 -12.68 5.34 -5.85
C GLN A 234 -11.76 5.88 -6.95
N LEU A 235 -10.84 6.79 -6.61
CA LEU A 235 -9.84 7.30 -7.54
C LEU A 235 -8.94 6.16 -8.05
N ARG A 236 -8.49 5.25 -7.18
CA ARG A 236 -7.71 4.06 -7.59
C ARG A 236 -8.50 3.20 -8.59
N SER A 237 -9.78 2.96 -8.31
CA SER A 237 -10.69 2.21 -9.19
C SER A 237 -10.97 2.93 -10.52
N LEU A 238 -11.06 4.27 -10.50
CA LEU A 238 -11.18 5.09 -11.70
C LEU A 238 -9.95 4.98 -12.58
N LEU A 239 -8.75 5.06 -11.99
CA LEU A 239 -7.49 4.99 -12.73
C LEU A 239 -7.29 3.62 -13.36
N SER A 240 -7.60 2.54 -12.64
CA SER A 240 -7.49 1.18 -13.17
C SER A 240 -8.47 0.88 -14.30
N ARG A 241 -9.67 1.48 -14.29
CA ARG A 241 -10.70 1.35 -15.32
C ARG A 241 -10.70 2.46 -16.37
N SER A 242 -9.83 3.46 -16.25
CA SER A 242 -9.85 4.70 -17.04
C SER A 242 -9.89 4.46 -18.55
N VAL A 243 -9.08 3.52 -19.05
CA VAL A 243 -9.01 3.18 -20.48
C VAL A 243 -10.35 2.62 -20.98
N GLU A 244 -10.98 1.71 -20.23
CA GLU A 244 -12.28 1.14 -20.57
C GLU A 244 -13.36 2.23 -20.64
N LEU A 245 -13.42 3.09 -19.62
CA LEU A 245 -14.38 4.19 -19.53
C LEU A 245 -14.22 5.18 -20.68
N TYR A 246 -12.98 5.49 -21.08
CA TYR A 246 -12.72 6.41 -22.18
C TYR A 246 -13.00 5.83 -23.56
N LEU A 247 -12.87 4.51 -23.74
CA LEU A 247 -13.26 3.85 -24.99
C LEU A 247 -14.77 3.91 -25.23
N GLU A 248 -15.56 3.88 -24.16
CA GLU A 248 -17.02 3.94 -24.22
C GLU A 248 -17.56 5.36 -23.93
N ARG A 249 -16.71 6.38 -23.87
CA ARG A 249 -17.09 7.75 -23.48
C ARG A 249 -18.26 8.27 -24.33
N GLY A 250 -19.23 8.88 -23.65
CA GLY A 250 -20.42 9.43 -24.28
C GLY A 250 -21.51 8.40 -24.58
N THR A 251 -21.32 7.13 -24.23
CA THR A 251 -22.37 6.13 -24.26
C THR A 251 -23.16 6.11 -22.95
N LYS A 252 -24.41 5.64 -23.00
CA LYS A 252 -25.23 5.38 -21.82
C LYS A 252 -24.48 4.55 -20.77
N LYS A 253 -23.81 3.47 -21.20
CA LYS A 253 -23.04 2.57 -20.34
C LYS A 253 -21.92 3.31 -19.59
N SER A 254 -21.15 4.17 -20.28
CA SER A 254 -20.09 4.95 -19.62
C SER A 254 -20.62 5.89 -18.53
N ILE A 255 -21.82 6.45 -18.72
CA ILE A 255 -22.48 7.31 -17.73
C ILE A 255 -23.00 6.48 -16.55
N GLU A 256 -23.56 5.29 -16.81
CA GLU A 256 -23.95 4.35 -15.74
C GLU A 256 -22.73 3.94 -14.90
N ASP A 257 -21.64 3.55 -15.57
CA ASP A 257 -20.39 3.10 -14.96
C ASP A 257 -19.73 4.19 -14.09
N ILE A 258 -19.61 5.43 -14.60
CA ILE A 258 -18.96 6.52 -13.85
C ILE A 258 -19.78 6.95 -12.63
N VAL A 259 -21.11 6.97 -12.74
CA VAL A 259 -22.00 7.31 -11.63
C VAL A 259 -21.99 6.20 -10.59
N GLN A 260 -21.98 4.93 -11.01
CA GLN A 260 -21.84 3.80 -10.10
C GLN A 260 -20.49 3.79 -9.40
N LEU A 261 -19.41 4.14 -10.11
CA LEU A 261 -18.08 4.23 -9.53
C LEU A 261 -17.99 5.28 -8.42
N TYR A 262 -18.61 6.45 -8.62
CA TYR A 262 -18.60 7.54 -7.65
C TYR A 262 -19.58 7.31 -6.49
N THR A 263 -20.81 6.90 -6.79
CA THR A 263 -21.89 6.81 -5.80
C THR A 263 -22.03 5.42 -5.15
N GLY A 264 -21.43 4.39 -5.76
CA GLY A 264 -21.60 2.98 -5.40
C GLY A 264 -22.92 2.36 -5.88
N LEU A 265 -23.81 3.14 -6.50
CA LEU A 265 -25.15 2.72 -6.91
C LEU A 265 -25.38 3.01 -8.40
N GLU A 266 -26.04 2.09 -9.08
CA GLU A 266 -26.38 2.24 -10.50
C GLU A 266 -27.48 3.31 -10.68
N PRO A 267 -27.30 4.29 -11.59
CA PRO A 267 -28.33 5.26 -11.92
C PRO A 267 -29.37 4.67 -12.87
N TYR A 268 -30.51 5.37 -13.02
CA TYR A 268 -31.43 5.11 -14.13
C TYR A 268 -31.33 6.22 -15.16
N ILE A 269 -31.11 5.86 -16.43
CA ILE A 269 -31.04 6.83 -17.52
C ILE A 269 -32.27 6.71 -18.42
N VAL A 270 -32.94 7.83 -18.65
CA VAL A 270 -34.08 7.97 -19.55
C VAL A 270 -33.69 8.85 -20.73
N GLU A 271 -33.81 8.33 -21.93
CA GLU A 271 -33.47 9.02 -23.19
C GLU A 271 -34.75 9.41 -23.94
N SER A 272 -34.71 10.51 -24.69
CA SER A 272 -35.91 11.05 -25.37
C SER A 272 -36.58 10.06 -26.33
N PHE A 273 -35.82 9.20 -27.02
CA PHE A 273 -36.40 8.20 -27.93
C PHE A 273 -37.30 7.18 -27.20
N GLN A 274 -37.03 6.92 -25.92
CA GLN A 274 -37.83 5.98 -25.12
C GLN A 274 -39.23 6.54 -24.80
N LEU A 275 -39.38 7.87 -24.88
CA LEU A 275 -40.63 8.58 -24.65
C LEU A 275 -41.47 8.70 -25.92
N GLU A 276 -40.89 8.49 -27.11
CA GLU A 276 -41.58 8.67 -28.40
C GLU A 276 -42.84 7.81 -28.54
N LYS A 277 -42.83 6.60 -27.98
CA LYS A 277 -43.99 5.69 -27.97
C LYS A 277 -45.22 6.25 -27.24
N PHE A 278 -45.05 7.30 -26.44
CA PHE A 278 -46.12 7.93 -25.69
C PHE A 278 -46.59 9.26 -26.29
N LYS A 279 -45.95 9.78 -27.35
CA LYS A 279 -46.22 11.14 -27.90
C LYS A 279 -47.70 11.40 -28.22
N GLU A 280 -48.47 10.39 -28.58
CA GLU A 280 -49.90 10.52 -28.91
C GLU A 280 -50.84 10.39 -27.70
N SER A 281 -50.30 10.18 -26.50
CA SER A 281 -51.10 9.98 -25.28
C SER A 281 -51.24 11.26 -24.46
N GLU A 282 -52.40 11.45 -23.84
CA GLU A 282 -52.64 12.55 -22.90
C GLU A 282 -51.65 12.53 -21.72
N VAL A 283 -51.18 11.34 -21.34
CA VAL A 283 -50.17 11.14 -20.28
C VAL A 283 -48.82 11.77 -20.65
N TYR A 284 -48.46 11.77 -21.95
CA TYR A 284 -47.22 12.39 -22.39
C TYR A 284 -47.27 13.90 -22.21
N GLU A 285 -48.33 14.56 -22.69
CA GLU A 285 -48.48 16.01 -22.57
C GLU A 285 -48.62 16.47 -21.12
N THR A 286 -49.37 15.73 -20.30
CA THR A 286 -49.67 16.13 -18.92
C THR A 286 -48.57 15.81 -17.91
N THR A 287 -47.82 14.70 -18.12
CA THR A 287 -46.91 14.16 -17.11
C THR A 287 -45.48 14.00 -17.62
N LEU A 288 -45.25 13.32 -18.75
CA LEU A 288 -43.88 12.98 -19.19
C LEU A 288 -43.13 14.20 -19.75
N LEU A 289 -43.79 15.02 -20.55
CA LEU A 289 -43.20 16.19 -21.19
C LEU A 289 -42.71 17.23 -20.16
N PRO A 290 -43.47 17.61 -19.12
CA PRO A 290 -42.96 18.48 -18.04
C PRO A 290 -41.78 17.88 -17.27
N MET A 291 -41.74 16.55 -17.11
CA MET A 291 -40.70 15.87 -16.36
C MET A 291 -39.40 15.73 -17.17
N TYR A 292 -39.44 15.23 -18.41
CA TYR A 292 -38.23 14.89 -19.16
C TYR A 292 -37.85 15.92 -20.24
N GLY A 293 -38.78 16.81 -20.62
CA GLY A 293 -38.60 17.75 -21.71
C GLY A 293 -38.86 17.13 -23.09
N ASP A 294 -38.77 17.97 -24.14
CA ASP A 294 -39.02 17.59 -25.55
C ASP A 294 -37.74 17.53 -26.40
N SER A 295 -36.58 17.78 -25.79
CA SER A 295 -35.33 17.89 -26.53
C SER A 295 -34.90 16.53 -27.10
N PRO A 296 -34.69 16.39 -28.42
CA PRO A 296 -34.27 15.13 -29.02
C PRO A 296 -32.85 14.72 -28.62
N LEU A 297 -32.04 15.68 -28.15
CA LEU A 297 -30.69 15.47 -27.64
C LEU A 297 -30.65 15.47 -26.10
N GLY A 298 -31.82 15.37 -25.47
CA GLY A 298 -31.95 15.33 -24.02
C GLY A 298 -31.83 13.92 -23.46
N PHE A 299 -31.21 13.80 -22.29
CA PHE A 299 -31.31 12.61 -21.45
C PHE A 299 -31.38 13.00 -19.99
N THR A 300 -32.09 12.20 -19.20
CA THR A 300 -32.26 12.41 -17.77
C THR A 300 -31.59 11.29 -17.00
N VAL A 301 -30.68 11.65 -16.09
CA VAL A 301 -30.04 10.74 -15.15
C VAL A 301 -30.76 10.84 -13.82
N LEU A 302 -31.36 9.74 -13.38
CA LEU A 302 -32.06 9.61 -12.12
C LEU A 302 -31.15 8.89 -11.12
N VAL A 303 -30.85 9.53 -10.00
CA VAL A 303 -30.04 8.95 -8.92
C VAL A 303 -30.84 8.85 -7.63
N ARG A 304 -30.53 7.86 -6.81
CA ARG A 304 -31.19 7.69 -5.50
C ARG A 304 -30.76 8.81 -4.56
N GLU A 305 -31.64 9.20 -3.64
CA GLU A 305 -31.33 10.19 -2.60
C GLU A 305 -30.12 9.83 -1.74
N GLU A 306 -29.82 8.54 -1.58
CA GLU A 306 -28.64 8.03 -0.86
C GLU A 306 -27.31 8.49 -1.49
N CYS A 307 -27.30 8.69 -2.82
CA CYS A 307 -26.12 9.11 -3.59
C CYS A 307 -25.77 10.60 -3.38
N VAL A 308 -26.75 11.43 -3.02
CA VAL A 308 -26.61 12.90 -2.99
C VAL A 308 -27.26 13.42 -1.72
N LYS A 309 -26.45 13.67 -0.68
CA LYS A 309 -26.93 14.12 0.62
C LYS A 309 -26.89 15.64 0.77
N THR A 310 -25.91 16.27 0.13
CA THR A 310 -25.67 17.72 0.17
C THR A 310 -25.78 18.34 -1.22
N ALA A 311 -25.92 19.67 -1.26
CA ALA A 311 -25.87 20.40 -2.53
C ALA A 311 -24.49 20.28 -3.22
N GLN A 312 -23.42 20.14 -2.43
CA GLN A 312 -22.06 19.93 -2.94
C GLN A 312 -21.95 18.60 -3.68
N ASP A 313 -22.52 17.52 -3.12
CA ASP A 313 -22.52 16.20 -3.77
C ASP A 313 -23.24 16.24 -5.13
N PHE A 314 -24.31 17.05 -5.23
CA PHE A 314 -25.05 17.24 -6.47
C PHE A 314 -24.20 17.92 -7.55
N ASP A 315 -23.55 19.04 -7.19
CA ASP A 315 -22.71 19.81 -8.11
C ASP A 315 -21.50 18.99 -8.57
N ILE A 316 -20.90 18.22 -7.66
CA ILE A 316 -19.81 17.28 -7.96
C ILE A 316 -20.28 16.23 -8.96
N LEU A 317 -21.40 15.55 -8.68
CA LEU A 317 -21.89 14.49 -9.55
C LEU A 317 -22.27 15.02 -10.93
N LEU A 318 -22.87 16.20 -10.98
CA LEU A 318 -23.18 16.89 -12.23
C LEU A 318 -21.89 17.14 -13.03
N LYS A 319 -20.83 17.64 -12.37
CA LYS A 319 -19.54 17.89 -13.00
C LYS A 319 -18.91 16.61 -13.57
N ILE A 320 -18.95 15.50 -12.82
CA ILE A 320 -18.44 14.20 -13.26
C ILE A 320 -19.19 13.70 -14.51
N ILE A 321 -20.51 13.83 -14.54
CA ILE A 321 -21.30 13.39 -15.69
C ILE A 321 -21.05 14.30 -16.91
N GLU A 322 -20.94 15.61 -16.70
CA GLU A 322 -20.63 16.58 -17.75
C GLU A 322 -19.30 16.30 -18.45
N GLU A 323 -18.28 15.84 -17.72
CA GLU A 323 -17.01 15.41 -18.31
C GLU A 323 -17.17 14.22 -19.26
N MET A 324 -18.07 13.29 -18.96
CA MET A 324 -18.34 12.11 -19.79
C MET A 324 -19.37 12.37 -20.90
N LYS A 325 -20.14 13.46 -20.79
CA LYS A 325 -21.24 13.80 -21.69
C LYS A 325 -20.73 14.22 -23.08
N PRO A 326 -21.39 13.77 -24.17
CA PRO A 326 -21.15 14.35 -25.50
C PRO A 326 -21.49 15.84 -25.53
N VAL A 327 -20.72 16.63 -26.28
CA VAL A 327 -20.84 18.10 -26.31
C VAL A 327 -22.27 18.60 -26.57
N GLN A 328 -22.98 17.98 -27.51
CA GLN A 328 -24.29 18.45 -27.98
C GLN A 328 -25.49 17.94 -27.15
N MET A 329 -25.28 17.02 -26.21
CA MET A 329 -26.38 16.44 -25.43
C MET A 329 -26.79 17.36 -24.27
N GLU A 330 -28.08 17.39 -23.93
CA GLU A 330 -28.62 18.12 -22.80
C GLU A 330 -28.85 17.16 -21.62
N LEU A 331 -28.11 17.37 -20.53
CA LEU A 331 -28.21 16.54 -19.33
C LEU A 331 -29.19 17.14 -18.34
N LYS A 332 -30.08 16.30 -17.81
CA LYS A 332 -30.89 16.60 -16.63
C LYS A 332 -30.59 15.61 -15.51
N LEU A 333 -29.93 16.07 -14.45
CA LEU A 333 -29.71 15.26 -13.24
C LEU A 333 -30.86 15.44 -12.25
N VAL A 334 -31.45 14.34 -11.80
CA VAL A 334 -32.60 14.33 -10.87
C VAL A 334 -32.34 13.39 -9.72
N VAL A 335 -32.52 13.88 -8.50
CA VAL A 335 -32.42 13.08 -7.27
C VAL A 335 -33.80 12.57 -6.88
N LEU A 336 -33.96 11.24 -6.84
CA LEU A 336 -35.20 10.57 -6.47
C LEU A 336 -35.37 10.58 -4.96
N LYS A 337 -36.29 11.42 -4.48
CA LYS A 337 -36.68 11.50 -3.07
C LYS A 337 -37.45 10.26 -2.63
N SER A 338 -37.23 9.84 -1.39
CA SER A 338 -37.87 8.65 -0.80
C SER A 338 -39.28 8.93 -0.29
N TYR A 339 -40.11 9.57 -1.12
CA TYR A 339 -41.49 9.96 -0.82
C TYR A 339 -42.34 9.87 -2.07
N ILE A 340 -43.65 9.70 -1.88
CA ILE A 340 -44.62 9.72 -2.97
C ILE A 340 -45.09 11.15 -3.19
N PHE A 341 -44.70 11.73 -4.32
CA PHE A 341 -45.22 12.99 -4.82
C PHE A 341 -46.04 12.76 -6.09
N LEU A 342 -47.22 13.36 -6.15
CA LEU A 342 -48.07 13.32 -7.34
C LEU A 342 -47.47 14.20 -8.45
N ASN A 343 -47.53 13.72 -9.70
CA ASN A 343 -47.00 14.40 -10.89
C ASN A 343 -45.50 14.79 -10.80
N GLN A 344 -44.72 14.00 -10.05
CA GLN A 344 -43.26 14.13 -9.94
C GLN A 344 -42.60 12.75 -10.08
N TYR A 345 -41.28 12.69 -9.91
CA TYR A 345 -40.47 11.48 -10.04
C TYR A 345 -40.71 10.48 -8.90
N SER A 346 -41.86 9.80 -8.94
CA SER A 346 -42.27 8.77 -7.99
C SER A 346 -42.48 7.44 -8.73
N PHE A 347 -41.59 6.48 -8.52
CA PHE A 347 -41.62 5.18 -9.17
C PHE A 347 -41.83 4.08 -8.14
N LEU A 348 -42.80 3.20 -8.42
CA LEU A 348 -43.12 2.07 -7.55
C LEU A 348 -41.94 1.09 -7.50
N GLY A 349 -41.55 0.67 -6.29
CA GLY A 349 -40.41 -0.24 -6.09
C GLY A 349 -39.02 0.38 -6.22
N ILE A 350 -38.92 1.67 -6.57
CA ILE A 350 -37.63 2.38 -6.66
C ILE A 350 -37.48 3.37 -5.49
N ASN A 351 -38.34 4.39 -5.42
CA ASN A 351 -38.28 5.45 -4.41
C ASN A 351 -39.64 5.72 -3.72
N SER A 352 -40.68 4.96 -4.08
CA SER A 352 -41.98 5.02 -3.39
C SER A 352 -41.87 4.32 -2.03
N VAL A 353 -41.71 5.11 -0.97
CA VAL A 353 -41.73 4.64 0.41
C VAL A 353 -43.00 5.16 1.09
N LEU A 354 -43.75 4.27 1.74
CA LEU A 354 -44.83 4.68 2.64
C LEU A 354 -44.19 5.31 3.87
N GLY A 355 -44.59 6.54 4.20
CA GLY A 355 -44.03 7.30 5.31
C GLY A 355 -43.96 6.45 6.58
N GLN A 356 -42.77 6.36 7.18
CA GLN A 356 -42.63 5.76 8.50
C GLN A 356 -43.27 6.67 9.54
N TYR A 357 -44.02 6.08 10.47
CA TYR A 357 -44.58 6.79 11.61
C TYR A 357 -43.42 7.39 12.44
N ARG A 358 -43.34 8.72 12.50
CA ARG A 358 -42.46 9.45 13.42
C ARG A 358 -43.32 10.13 14.47
N ASP A 359 -42.97 9.96 15.75
CA ASP A 359 -43.56 10.74 16.83
C ASP A 359 -43.24 12.22 16.62
N THR A 360 -44.27 13.05 16.66
CA THR A 360 -44.18 14.50 16.40
C THR A 360 -43.32 15.18 17.47
N SER A 361 -42.14 15.70 17.11
CA SER A 361 -41.41 16.68 17.93
C SER A 361 -41.56 18.08 17.32
N LEU A 362 -41.86 19.07 18.17
CA LEU A 362 -42.18 20.42 17.75
C LEU A 362 -40.91 21.29 17.72
N ASP A 363 -39.94 20.94 16.88
CA ASP A 363 -38.60 21.58 16.85
C ASP A 363 -38.41 22.55 15.67
N GLY A 364 -39.50 22.99 15.03
CA GLY A 364 -39.45 24.00 13.96
C GLY A 364 -39.08 23.48 12.56
N SER A 365 -38.94 22.16 12.37
CA SER A 365 -38.81 21.52 11.05
C SER A 365 -40.18 21.28 10.38
N LEU A 366 -40.22 21.41 9.04
CA LEU A 366 -41.42 21.22 8.20
C LEU A 366 -42.17 19.91 8.50
N LEU A 367 -43.45 20.03 8.89
CA LEU A 367 -44.37 18.91 9.10
C LEU A 367 -44.72 18.25 7.76
N THR A 368 -44.42 16.96 7.61
CA THR A 368 -44.96 16.12 6.52
C THR A 368 -46.29 15.52 6.97
N LEU A 369 -47.40 16.19 6.64
CA LEU A 369 -48.75 15.67 6.86
C LEU A 369 -49.14 14.77 5.68
N ALA A 370 -49.18 13.45 5.91
CA ALA A 370 -49.90 12.54 5.03
C ALA A 370 -51.40 12.68 5.35
N VAL A 371 -52.14 13.37 4.50
CA VAL A 371 -53.61 13.43 4.62
C VAL A 371 -54.17 12.10 4.10
N ILE A 372 -54.58 11.23 5.03
CA ILE A 372 -55.46 10.10 4.71
C ILE A 372 -56.88 10.67 4.75
N ASN A 373 -57.46 10.96 3.58
CA ASN A 373 -58.89 11.20 3.49
C ASN A 373 -59.60 9.85 3.69
N ASN A 374 -60.37 9.74 4.79
CA ASN A 374 -61.32 8.64 5.01
C ASN A 374 -62.55 8.77 4.13
#